data_AF-A0A2K3DVX8-F1
#
_entry.id   AF-A0A2K3DVX8-F1
#
_cell.length_a   1.000
_cell.length_b   1.000
_cell.length_c   1.000
_cell.angle_alpha   90.00
_cell.angle_beta   90.00
_cell.angle_gamma   90.00
#
_symmetry.space_group_name_H-M   'P 1'
#
loop_
_entity.id
_entity.type
_entity.pdbx_description
1 polymer ?
#
loop_
_entity_poly.entity_id
_entity_poly.type
_entity_poly.pdbx_seq_one_letter_code
_entity_poly.pdbx_strand_id
1 'polypeptide(L)'
;MFDVFSAIGNAIADITQDAVKAVGHVTASVGDATAAIGHATGLNQAMGLLYTKGLSGQRQELLKLLVAASANVYEHANDQGYKYDETRFLGNRLRRTDEGSKGSGYGFVRYAVYQVASGPYAGKTILAYEGTFSSDQKWQDFKLMLGNFKATANTAESIYHQVRPDFITGHSLGGCIAEVVCSRTGCRGAAFNAPGPWSPVAELNVVDGDKYNDVEFEIHLAVADPVVSLANSSSGGRGHGHIGNENSGAVHWHEGAGVLGTHGIDCMVAAIGPL
;
A
#
# COMPACT_ATOMS: atom_id res chain seq x y z
N MET A 1 -62.83 30.18 2.15
CA MET A 1 -62.74 28.70 2.25
C MET A 1 -61.53 28.17 1.49
N PHE A 2 -61.26 28.63 0.26
CA PHE A 2 -60.04 28.27 -0.51
C PHE A 2 -58.71 28.65 0.17
N ASP A 3 -58.62 29.82 0.81
CA ASP A 3 -57.35 30.27 1.45
C ASP A 3 -56.94 29.42 2.65
N VAL A 4 -57.91 28.87 3.39
CA VAL A 4 -57.66 28.00 4.55
C VAL A 4 -57.10 26.66 4.08
N PHE A 5 -57.64 26.09 2.99
CA PHE A 5 -57.13 24.84 2.42
C PHE A 5 -55.72 25.01 1.81
N SER A 6 -55.44 26.16 1.19
CA SER A 6 -54.09 26.45 0.68
C SER A 6 -53.07 26.63 1.79
N ALA A 7 -53.43 27.31 2.89
CA ALA A 7 -52.57 27.49 4.05
C ALA A 7 -52.26 26.15 4.75
N ILE A 8 -53.27 25.28 4.88
CA ILE A 8 -53.10 23.93 5.42
C ILE A 8 -52.19 23.09 4.50
N GLY A 9 -52.39 23.16 3.18
CA GLY A 9 -51.55 22.43 2.21
C GLY A 9 -50.08 22.83 2.27
N ASN A 10 -49.79 24.14 2.35
CA ASN A 10 -48.43 24.65 2.47
C ASN A 10 -47.79 24.24 3.81
N ALA A 11 -48.53 24.34 4.91
CA ALA A 11 -48.03 23.91 6.22
C ALA A 11 -47.71 22.40 6.26
N ILE A 12 -48.51 21.55 5.61
CA ILE A 12 -48.24 20.11 5.51
C ILE A 12 -46.99 19.86 4.66
N ALA A 13 -46.80 20.59 3.56
CA ALA A 13 -45.62 20.47 2.70
C ALA A 13 -44.33 20.85 3.45
N ASP A 14 -44.34 21.96 4.20
CA ASP A 14 -43.20 22.42 4.99
C ASP A 14 -42.84 21.41 6.10
N ILE A 15 -43.84 20.92 6.83
CA ILE A 15 -43.66 19.88 7.85
C ILE A 15 -43.05 18.60 7.24
N THR A 16 -43.51 18.21 6.06
CA THR A 16 -43.01 17.02 5.37
C THR A 16 -41.56 17.21 4.94
N GLN A 17 -41.21 18.38 4.40
CA GLN A 17 -39.85 18.68 3.96
C GLN A 17 -38.87 18.73 5.14
N ASP A 18 -39.26 19.30 6.27
CA ASP A 18 -38.44 19.36 7.46
C ASP A 18 -38.27 17.99 8.12
N ALA A 19 -39.32 17.15 8.10
CA ALA A 19 -39.24 15.76 8.54
C ALA A 19 -38.26 14.95 7.67
N VAL A 20 -38.29 15.12 6.34
CA VAL A 20 -37.37 14.44 5.42
C VAL A 20 -35.92 14.87 5.66
N LYS A 21 -35.67 16.17 5.86
CA LYS A 21 -34.33 16.67 6.21
C LYS A 21 -33.84 16.09 7.53
N ALA A 22 -34.70 16.07 8.56
CA ALA A 22 -34.36 15.52 9.86
C ALA A 22 -34.00 14.03 9.77
N VAL A 23 -34.77 13.25 9.01
CA VAL A 23 -34.45 11.83 8.75
C VAL A 23 -33.13 11.67 8.01
N GLY A 24 -32.84 12.52 7.02
CA GLY A 24 -31.56 12.53 6.32
C GLY A 24 -30.37 12.80 7.25
N HIS A 25 -30.48 13.78 8.15
CA HIS A 25 -29.45 14.09 9.14
C HIS A 25 -29.24 12.96 10.15
N VAL A 26 -30.32 12.34 10.63
CA VAL A 26 -30.23 11.18 11.53
C VAL A 26 -29.56 10.01 10.84
N THR A 27 -29.90 9.74 9.58
CA THR A 27 -29.30 8.65 8.80
C THR A 27 -27.79 8.86 8.60
N ALA A 28 -27.37 10.09 8.27
CA ALA A 28 -25.96 10.44 8.16
C ALA A 28 -25.23 10.26 9.50
N SER A 29 -25.80 10.77 10.59
CA SER A 29 -25.21 10.66 11.94
C SER A 29 -25.10 9.20 12.42
N VAL A 30 -26.07 8.34 12.09
CA VAL A 30 -26.00 6.90 12.37
C VAL A 30 -24.90 6.23 11.53
N GLY A 31 -24.73 6.64 10.27
CA GLY A 31 -23.63 6.18 9.42
C GLY A 31 -22.26 6.52 10.01
N ASP A 32 -22.07 7.78 10.42
CA ASP A 32 -20.84 8.26 11.05
C ASP A 32 -20.57 7.54 12.39
N ALA A 33 -21.60 7.35 13.21
CA ALA A 33 -21.49 6.62 14.47
C ALA A 33 -21.14 5.14 14.25
N THR A 34 -21.70 4.50 13.23
CA THR A 34 -21.39 3.10 12.88
C THR A 34 -19.94 2.97 12.40
N ALA A 35 -19.47 3.91 11.57
CA ALA A 35 -18.07 3.98 11.16
C ALA A 35 -17.13 4.19 12.36
N ALA A 36 -17.46 5.14 13.24
CA ALA A 36 -16.69 5.43 14.45
C ALA A 36 -16.64 4.22 15.40
N ILE A 37 -17.75 3.51 15.59
CA ILE A 37 -17.81 2.27 16.38
C ILE A 37 -16.98 1.18 15.72
N GLY A 38 -17.10 0.98 14.41
CA GLY A 38 -16.34 -0.01 13.66
C GLY A 38 -14.82 0.23 13.68
N HIS A 39 -14.40 1.51 13.70
CA HIS A 39 -13.01 1.92 13.92
C HIS A 39 -12.57 1.72 15.38
N ALA A 40 -13.36 2.19 16.35
CA ALA A 40 -13.02 2.14 17.78
C ALA A 40 -12.97 0.72 18.35
N THR A 41 -13.75 -0.20 17.79
CA THR A 41 -13.80 -1.61 18.23
C THR A 41 -12.91 -2.53 17.40
N GLY A 42 -12.28 -2.01 16.33
CA GLY A 42 -11.56 -2.83 15.36
C GLY A 42 -12.46 -3.83 14.61
N LEU A 43 -13.79 -3.75 14.74
CA LEU A 43 -14.73 -4.67 14.09
C LEU A 43 -14.60 -4.58 12.57
N ASN A 44 -14.38 -3.39 12.00
CA ASN A 44 -14.21 -3.23 10.55
C ASN A 44 -12.91 -3.89 10.07
N GLN A 45 -11.85 -3.87 10.89
CA GLN A 45 -10.60 -4.59 10.62
C GLN A 45 -10.74 -6.11 10.87
N ALA A 46 -11.58 -6.53 11.81
CA ALA A 46 -11.84 -7.94 12.13
C ALA A 46 -12.81 -8.63 11.17
N MET A 47 -13.74 -7.88 10.59
CA MET A 47 -14.75 -8.34 9.63
C MET A 47 -14.29 -8.24 8.17
N GLY A 48 -13.07 -7.74 7.91
CA GLY A 48 -12.57 -7.55 6.55
C GLY A 48 -13.36 -6.48 5.77
N LEU A 49 -13.69 -5.37 6.42
CA LEU A 49 -14.40 -4.26 5.80
C LEU A 49 -13.47 -3.09 5.42
N LEU A 50 -12.18 -3.16 5.77
CA LEU A 50 -11.19 -2.14 5.44
C LEU A 50 -10.04 -2.77 4.66
N TYR A 51 -9.97 -2.48 3.37
CA TYR A 51 -8.91 -2.95 2.49
C TYR A 51 -8.54 -1.88 1.49
N THR A 52 -7.30 -1.92 1.03
CA THR A 52 -6.95 -1.25 -0.23
C THR A 52 -7.73 -1.88 -1.38
N LYS A 53 -7.86 -1.14 -2.48
CA LYS A 53 -8.47 -1.62 -3.72
C LYS A 53 -7.45 -1.58 -4.87
N GLY A 54 -7.79 -2.27 -5.95
CA GLY A 54 -6.99 -2.23 -7.19
C GLY A 54 -6.78 -0.81 -7.73
N LEU A 55 -5.64 -0.61 -8.38
CA LEU A 55 -5.28 0.61 -9.09
C LEU A 55 -6.30 0.88 -10.21
N SER A 56 -6.72 2.13 -10.35
CA SER A 56 -7.64 2.56 -11.42
C SER A 56 -6.91 3.30 -12.56
N GLY A 57 -7.65 3.62 -13.62
CA GLY A 57 -7.10 4.35 -14.77
C GLY A 57 -6.15 3.50 -15.61
N GLN A 58 -4.98 4.04 -15.96
CA GLN A 58 -3.97 3.34 -16.75
C GLN A 58 -3.11 2.42 -15.87
N ARG A 59 -3.79 1.51 -15.17
CA ARG A 59 -3.23 0.58 -14.17
C ARG A 59 -1.94 -0.07 -14.62
N GLN A 60 -1.94 -0.67 -15.81
CA GLN A 60 -0.76 -1.38 -16.34
C GLN A 60 0.45 -0.45 -16.53
N GLU A 61 0.22 0.78 -16.96
CA GLU A 61 1.28 1.77 -17.14
C GLU A 61 1.87 2.23 -15.81
N LEU A 62 1.02 2.46 -14.80
CA LEU A 62 1.49 2.78 -13.46
C LEU A 62 2.26 1.60 -12.84
N LEU A 63 1.74 0.38 -13.01
CA LEU A 63 2.34 -0.80 -12.41
C LEU A 63 3.75 -1.09 -12.94
N LYS A 64 3.97 -0.90 -14.25
CA LYS A 64 5.32 -0.99 -14.85
C LYS A 64 6.29 0.04 -14.26
N LEU A 65 5.83 1.27 -14.04
CA LEU A 65 6.65 2.31 -13.42
C LEU A 65 7.01 1.94 -11.96
N LEU A 66 6.05 1.45 -11.19
CA LEU A 66 6.25 1.08 -9.78
C LEU A 66 7.19 -0.13 -9.62
N VAL A 67 7.06 -1.16 -10.46
CA VAL A 67 7.94 -2.33 -10.40
C VAL A 67 9.36 -1.98 -10.87
N ALA A 68 9.51 -1.13 -11.88
CA ALA A 68 10.81 -0.68 -12.35
C ALA A 68 11.56 0.18 -11.30
N ALA A 69 10.85 1.10 -10.64
CA ALA A 69 11.43 1.89 -9.54
C ALA A 69 11.84 1.00 -8.35
N SER A 70 11.00 0.00 -8.03
CA SER A 70 11.30 -0.98 -6.98
C SER A 70 12.49 -1.87 -7.32
N ALA A 71 12.61 -2.31 -8.58
CA ALA A 71 13.74 -3.10 -9.05
C ALA A 71 15.03 -2.27 -9.02
N ASN A 72 14.95 -1.01 -9.46
CA ASN A 72 16.10 -0.13 -9.54
C ASN A 72 16.68 0.22 -8.16
N VAL A 73 15.84 0.51 -7.16
CA VAL A 73 16.33 0.78 -5.80
C VAL A 73 16.92 -0.47 -5.15
N TYR A 74 16.33 -1.65 -5.40
CA TYR A 74 16.81 -2.91 -4.84
C TYR A 74 18.16 -3.36 -5.43
N GLU A 75 18.34 -3.29 -6.74
CA GLU A 75 19.60 -3.69 -7.37
C GLU A 75 20.75 -2.72 -7.05
N HIS A 76 20.49 -1.41 -7.04
CA HIS A 76 21.51 -0.42 -6.69
C HIS A 76 22.13 -0.67 -5.31
N ALA A 77 21.34 -1.16 -4.36
CA ALA A 77 21.82 -1.48 -3.02
C ALA A 77 22.63 -2.76 -2.90
N ASN A 78 22.42 -3.71 -3.83
CA ASN A 78 23.08 -5.01 -3.83
C ASN A 78 24.33 -5.06 -4.73
N ASP A 79 24.57 -4.03 -5.56
CA ASP A 79 25.78 -3.93 -6.36
C ASP A 79 26.98 -3.43 -5.52
N GLN A 80 27.85 -4.35 -5.11
CA GLN A 80 29.11 -4.02 -4.45
C GLN A 80 30.23 -3.56 -5.41
N GLY A 81 29.97 -3.52 -6.72
CA GLY A 81 30.99 -3.36 -7.75
C GLY A 81 30.88 -2.12 -8.65
N TYR A 82 29.90 -1.22 -8.43
CA TYR A 82 29.67 -0.03 -9.27
C TYR A 82 29.49 -0.34 -10.78
N LYS A 83 28.89 -1.48 -11.12
CA LYS A 83 28.49 -1.84 -12.50
C LYS A 83 26.98 -1.74 -12.70
N TYR A 84 26.31 -1.00 -11.82
CA TYR A 84 24.87 -0.81 -11.87
C TYR A 84 24.46 -0.02 -13.12
N ASP A 85 23.75 -0.68 -14.03
CA ASP A 85 23.12 -0.03 -15.16
C ASP A 85 21.75 0.52 -14.73
N GLU A 86 21.70 1.80 -14.37
CA GLU A 86 20.45 2.48 -14.00
C GLU A 86 19.37 2.36 -15.09
N THR A 87 19.77 2.20 -16.36
CA THR A 87 18.84 2.14 -17.49
C THR A 87 18.19 0.78 -17.64
N ARG A 88 18.73 -0.28 -17.01
CA ARG A 88 18.23 -1.67 -17.11
C ARG A 88 16.72 -1.78 -16.86
N PHE A 89 16.21 -1.03 -15.88
CA PHE A 89 14.78 -1.04 -15.56
C PHE A 89 14.06 0.26 -15.89
N LEU A 90 14.73 1.41 -15.79
CA LEU A 90 14.06 2.71 -15.90
C LEU A 90 13.70 3.08 -17.34
N GLY A 91 14.46 2.57 -18.31
CA GLY A 91 14.36 2.97 -19.72
C GLY A 91 14.42 4.49 -19.88
N ASN A 92 13.65 5.02 -20.82
CA ASN A 92 13.50 6.47 -21.03
C ASN A 92 12.32 7.07 -20.25
N ARG A 93 11.64 6.28 -19.42
CA ARG A 93 10.33 6.63 -18.82
C ARG A 93 10.43 7.05 -17.36
N LEU A 94 11.46 6.61 -16.64
CA LEU A 94 11.75 7.03 -15.28
C LEU A 94 13.15 7.63 -15.18
N ARG A 95 13.31 8.60 -14.29
CA ARG A 95 14.61 9.17 -13.91
C ARG A 95 14.71 9.19 -12.41
N ARG A 96 15.78 8.61 -11.85
CA ARG A 96 16.11 8.80 -10.44
C ARG A 96 16.52 10.25 -10.25
N THR A 97 15.84 10.96 -9.34
CA THR A 97 16.07 12.38 -9.07
C THR A 97 16.72 12.62 -7.72
N ASP A 98 16.55 11.68 -6.79
CA ASP A 98 17.13 11.74 -5.45
C ASP A 98 17.30 10.32 -4.89
N GLU A 99 18.19 10.20 -3.92
CA GLU A 99 18.36 8.99 -3.11
C GLU A 99 18.87 9.35 -1.72
N GLY A 100 18.55 8.51 -0.75
CA GLY A 100 18.98 8.81 0.59
C GLY A 100 18.82 7.67 1.57
N SER A 101 19.31 7.94 2.77
CA SER A 101 19.08 7.10 3.93
C SER A 101 18.77 7.97 5.14
N LYS A 102 17.95 7.46 6.06
CA LYS A 102 17.57 8.16 7.29
C LYS A 102 17.45 7.18 8.44
N GLY A 103 17.72 7.66 9.65
CA GLY A 103 17.63 6.87 10.88
C GLY A 103 18.90 6.09 11.18
N SER A 104 18.84 5.26 12.23
CA SER A 104 19.95 4.42 12.70
C SER A 104 19.40 3.14 13.35
N GLY A 105 20.22 2.10 13.44
CA GLY A 105 19.82 0.80 13.99
C GLY A 105 18.56 0.27 13.29
N TYR A 106 17.56 -0.15 14.08
CA TYR A 106 16.27 -0.61 13.56
C TYR A 106 15.45 0.47 12.83
N GLY A 107 15.73 1.76 13.06
CA GLY A 107 15.03 2.87 12.39
C GLY A 107 15.63 3.28 11.05
N PHE A 108 16.66 2.58 10.57
CA PHE A 108 17.35 2.90 9.33
C PHE A 108 16.50 2.54 8.10
N VAL A 109 16.30 3.50 7.21
CA VAL A 109 15.54 3.34 5.95
C VAL A 109 16.35 3.93 4.81
N ARG A 110 16.51 3.16 3.73
CA ARG A 110 17.05 3.63 2.45
C ARG A 110 15.94 3.76 1.43
N TYR A 111 16.08 4.72 0.53
CA TYR A 111 15.07 5.03 -0.46
C TYR A 111 15.67 5.73 -1.70
N ALA A 112 14.87 5.76 -2.75
CA ALA A 112 15.11 6.57 -3.94
C ALA A 112 13.81 7.26 -4.40
N VAL A 113 13.96 8.43 -5.01
CA VAL A 113 12.86 9.19 -5.61
C VAL A 113 13.03 9.21 -7.12
N TYR A 114 11.94 8.93 -7.82
CA TYR A 114 11.90 8.90 -9.28
C TYR A 114 10.89 9.88 -9.80
N GLN A 115 11.22 10.54 -10.91
CA GLN A 115 10.27 11.31 -11.70
C GLN A 115 9.91 10.56 -12.98
N VAL A 116 8.62 10.51 -13.29
CA VAL A 116 8.11 9.96 -14.55
C VAL A 116 8.39 10.96 -15.67
N ALA A 117 9.22 10.58 -16.63
CA ALA A 117 9.67 11.45 -17.70
C ALA A 117 8.65 11.53 -18.86
N SER A 118 7.86 10.48 -19.09
CA SER A 118 6.96 10.40 -20.24
C SER A 118 5.75 9.49 -20.01
N GLY A 119 4.73 9.67 -20.84
CA GLY A 119 3.48 8.90 -20.80
C GLY A 119 2.40 9.52 -19.91
N PRO A 120 1.38 8.73 -19.54
CA PRO A 120 0.16 9.23 -18.86
C PRO A 120 0.40 9.84 -17.49
N TYR A 121 1.50 9.43 -16.84
CA TYR A 121 1.89 9.87 -15.51
C TYR A 121 3.09 10.84 -15.54
N ALA A 122 3.41 11.44 -16.70
CA ALA A 122 4.54 12.35 -16.82
C ALA A 122 4.51 13.48 -15.77
N GLY A 123 5.66 13.78 -15.19
CA GLY A 123 5.83 14.77 -14.10
C GLY A 123 5.50 14.24 -12.71
N LYS A 124 4.88 13.05 -12.59
CA LYS A 124 4.59 12.41 -11.31
C LYS A 124 5.83 11.83 -10.65
N THR A 125 5.76 11.68 -9.34
CA THR A 125 6.87 11.22 -8.50
C THR A 125 6.58 9.89 -7.82
N ILE A 126 7.60 9.05 -7.71
CA ILE A 126 7.54 7.74 -7.05
C ILE A 126 8.61 7.70 -5.97
N LEU A 127 8.23 7.41 -4.73
CA LEU A 127 9.15 7.10 -3.66
C LEU A 127 9.25 5.57 -3.52
N ALA A 128 10.43 5.02 -3.80
CA ALA A 128 10.70 3.60 -3.63
C ALA A 128 11.52 3.37 -2.36
N TYR A 129 11.01 2.53 -1.47
CA TYR A 129 11.75 2.06 -0.30
C TYR A 129 12.60 0.84 -0.67
N GLU A 130 13.86 0.86 -0.25
CA GLU A 130 14.78 -0.24 -0.49
C GLU A 130 14.40 -1.47 0.33
N GLY A 131 14.45 -2.64 -0.30
CA GLY A 131 14.32 -3.92 0.37
C GLY A 131 15.68 -4.50 0.74
N THR A 132 15.79 -5.09 1.93
CA THR A 132 17.02 -5.78 2.36
C THR A 132 16.67 -7.17 2.89
N PHE A 133 16.84 -8.22 2.08
CA PHE A 133 16.91 -9.60 2.59
C PHE A 133 17.84 -10.47 1.73
N SER A 134 18.90 -10.98 2.36
CA SER A 134 19.70 -12.11 1.86
C SER A 134 20.15 -12.98 3.05
N SER A 135 19.85 -14.28 2.97
CA SER A 135 19.97 -15.37 3.97
C SER A 135 18.80 -15.56 4.97
N ASP A 136 18.51 -16.83 5.27
CA ASP A 136 17.46 -17.31 6.19
C ASP A 136 17.58 -16.76 7.62
N GLN A 137 18.80 -16.39 8.03
CA GLN A 137 19.09 -15.80 9.34
C GLN A 137 18.50 -14.39 9.46
N LYS A 138 18.50 -13.62 8.36
CA LYS A 138 17.88 -12.29 8.33
C LYS A 138 16.36 -12.34 8.45
N TRP A 139 15.70 -13.46 8.18
CA TRP A 139 14.25 -13.59 8.36
C TRP A 139 13.83 -13.70 9.84
N GLN A 140 14.62 -14.40 10.66
CA GLN A 140 14.42 -14.36 12.12
C GLN A 140 14.66 -12.94 12.63
N ASP A 141 15.69 -12.27 12.12
CA ASP A 141 15.96 -10.86 12.40
C ASP A 141 14.82 -9.95 11.90
N PHE A 142 14.15 -10.28 10.79
CA PHE A 142 12.97 -9.56 10.31
C PHE A 142 11.78 -9.69 11.25
N LYS A 143 11.46 -10.90 11.72
CA LYS A 143 10.36 -11.10 12.69
C LYS A 143 10.66 -10.40 14.02
N LEU A 144 11.92 -10.39 14.44
CA LEU A 144 12.39 -9.62 15.60
C LEU A 144 12.34 -8.11 15.34
N MET A 145 12.66 -7.69 14.11
CA MET A 145 12.58 -6.30 13.65
C MET A 145 11.12 -5.86 13.49
N LEU A 146 10.20 -6.74 13.12
CA LEU A 146 8.76 -6.47 13.10
C LEU A 146 8.27 -6.10 14.51
N GLY A 147 8.77 -6.78 15.54
CA GLY A 147 8.53 -6.40 16.94
C GLY A 147 9.04 -4.99 17.32
N ASN A 148 9.97 -4.42 16.55
CA ASN A 148 10.54 -3.07 16.73
C ASN A 148 10.36 -2.15 15.51
N PHE A 149 9.44 -2.49 14.59
CA PHE A 149 9.33 -1.87 13.26
C PHE A 149 8.80 -0.44 13.30
N LYS A 150 8.25 -0.05 14.45
CA LYS A 150 7.69 1.28 14.66
C LYS A 150 8.72 2.37 14.38
N ALA A 151 10.00 2.15 14.71
CA ALA A 151 11.07 3.10 14.39
C ALA A 151 11.27 3.23 12.87
N THR A 152 11.31 2.10 12.15
CA THR A 152 11.40 2.06 10.67
C THR A 152 10.20 2.76 10.03
N ALA A 153 8.99 2.44 10.49
CA ALA A 153 7.74 3.02 10.01
C ALA A 153 7.70 4.54 10.21
N ASN A 154 8.09 5.03 11.40
CA ASN A 154 8.16 6.47 11.68
C ASN A 154 9.19 7.17 10.79
N THR A 155 10.36 6.57 10.56
CA THR A 155 11.36 7.11 9.64
C THR A 155 10.83 7.14 8.21
N ALA A 156 10.20 6.07 7.74
CA ALA A 156 9.66 5.96 6.39
C ALA A 156 8.53 6.96 6.13
N GLU A 157 7.62 7.13 7.10
CA GLU A 157 6.57 8.15 7.07
C GLU A 157 7.16 9.57 7.08
N SER A 158 8.23 9.80 7.87
CA SER A 158 8.93 11.08 7.86
C SER A 158 9.56 11.38 6.49
N ILE A 159 10.16 10.37 5.83
CA ILE A 159 10.66 10.51 4.46
C ILE A 159 9.51 10.83 3.50
N TYR A 160 8.38 10.11 3.60
CA TYR A 160 7.19 10.38 2.80
C TYR A 160 6.73 11.83 2.92
N HIS A 161 6.65 12.38 4.14
CA HIS A 161 6.24 13.77 4.34
C HIS A 161 7.24 14.81 3.84
N GLN A 162 8.53 14.46 3.78
CA GLN A 162 9.58 15.30 3.22
C GLN A 162 9.54 15.29 1.68
N VAL A 163 9.42 14.12 1.08
CA VAL A 163 9.42 13.93 -0.39
C VAL A 163 8.08 14.34 -1.01
N ARG A 164 6.96 14.04 -0.33
CA ARG A 164 5.57 14.22 -0.81
C ARG A 164 5.34 13.59 -2.19
N PRO A 165 5.59 12.28 -2.35
CA PRO A 165 5.47 11.62 -3.64
C PRO A 165 4.01 11.47 -4.08
N ASP A 166 3.77 11.30 -5.38
CA ASP A 166 2.45 10.92 -5.90
C ASP A 166 2.15 9.43 -5.66
N PHE A 167 3.20 8.59 -5.67
CA PHE A 167 3.10 7.15 -5.47
C PHE A 167 4.22 6.61 -4.58
N ILE A 168 3.97 5.50 -3.90
CA ILE A 168 4.97 4.76 -3.13
C ILE A 168 5.12 3.33 -3.64
N THR A 169 6.31 2.76 -3.49
CA THR A 169 6.60 1.38 -3.90
C THR A 169 7.72 0.74 -3.09
N GLY A 170 7.85 -0.57 -3.21
CA GLY A 170 9.01 -1.31 -2.71
C GLY A 170 8.91 -2.81 -2.90
N HIS A 171 10.06 -3.48 -2.79
CA HIS A 171 10.21 -4.93 -2.87
C HIS A 171 10.57 -5.50 -1.50
N SER A 172 10.08 -6.69 -1.17
CA SER A 172 10.49 -7.40 0.05
C SER A 172 10.24 -6.54 1.29
N LEU A 173 11.26 -6.26 2.11
CA LEU A 173 11.19 -5.30 3.22
C LEU A 173 10.65 -3.92 2.79
N GLY A 174 11.11 -3.41 1.64
CA GLY A 174 10.68 -2.12 1.11
C GLY A 174 9.19 -2.13 0.76
N GLY A 175 8.66 -3.27 0.32
CA GLY A 175 7.23 -3.47 0.08
C GLY A 175 6.42 -3.44 1.37
N CYS A 176 6.92 -4.11 2.43
CA CYS A 176 6.33 -4.04 3.76
C CYS A 176 6.32 -2.61 4.32
N ILE A 177 7.41 -1.85 4.13
CA ILE A 177 7.47 -0.43 4.50
C ILE A 177 6.42 0.37 3.72
N ALA A 178 6.31 0.16 2.41
CA ALA A 178 5.33 0.84 1.56
C ALA A 178 3.89 0.57 2.01
N GLU A 179 3.54 -0.66 2.37
CA GLU A 179 2.22 -0.99 2.93
C GLU A 179 1.96 -0.24 4.25
N VAL A 180 2.92 -0.22 5.17
CA VAL A 180 2.75 0.53 6.43
C VAL A 180 2.60 2.03 6.17
N VAL A 181 3.40 2.61 5.26
CA VAL A 181 3.27 4.03 4.90
C VAL A 181 1.93 4.31 4.23
N CYS A 182 1.44 3.43 3.34
CA CYS A 182 0.10 3.52 2.77
C CYS A 182 -0.96 3.55 3.89
N SER A 183 -0.85 2.65 4.87
CA SER A 183 -1.79 2.60 6.01
C SER A 183 -1.87 3.90 6.79
N ARG A 184 -0.75 4.63 6.95
CA ARG A 184 -0.69 5.86 7.74
C ARG A 184 -1.00 7.12 6.93
N THR A 185 -0.80 7.08 5.62
CA THR A 185 -0.80 8.29 4.78
C THR A 185 -1.91 8.30 3.73
N GLY A 186 -2.45 7.13 3.37
CA GLY A 186 -3.36 6.95 2.24
C GLY A 186 -2.67 7.09 0.88
N CYS A 187 -1.34 7.04 0.82
CA CYS A 187 -0.62 7.13 -0.44
C CYS A 187 -0.83 5.86 -1.28
N ARG A 188 -1.24 6.07 -2.53
CA ARG A 188 -1.43 5.05 -3.55
C ARG A 188 -0.10 4.47 -4.03
N GLY A 189 -0.10 3.23 -4.52
CA GLY A 189 1.16 2.58 -4.86
C GLY A 189 1.04 1.08 -5.14
N ALA A 190 2.18 0.40 -5.04
CA ALA A 190 2.21 -1.05 -5.09
C ALA A 190 3.36 -1.63 -4.26
N ALA A 191 3.16 -2.83 -3.72
CA ALA A 191 4.19 -3.61 -3.05
C ALA A 191 4.48 -4.90 -3.83
N PHE A 192 5.73 -5.31 -3.87
CA PHE A 192 6.20 -6.46 -4.65
C PHE A 192 6.88 -7.48 -3.76
N ASN A 193 6.41 -8.74 -3.78
CA ASN A 193 6.90 -9.84 -2.94
C ASN A 193 7.11 -9.41 -1.47
N ALA A 194 6.19 -8.61 -0.94
CA ALA A 194 6.28 -8.22 0.46
C ALA A 194 5.90 -9.42 1.35
N PRO A 195 6.55 -9.58 2.52
CA PRO A 195 6.13 -10.58 3.50
C PRO A 195 4.81 -10.23 4.22
N GLY A 196 4.29 -9.02 4.00
CA GLY A 196 3.07 -8.54 4.64
C GLY A 196 3.32 -7.99 6.05
N PRO A 197 2.70 -6.85 6.40
CA PRO A 197 2.84 -6.23 7.72
C PRO A 197 1.88 -6.79 8.79
N TRP A 198 1.06 -7.79 8.46
CA TRP A 198 0.12 -8.45 9.40
C TRP A 198 0.53 -9.86 9.80
N SER A 199 0.15 -10.24 11.02
CA SER A 199 0.39 -11.52 11.67
C SER A 199 -0.86 -11.98 12.45
N PRO A 200 -1.09 -13.30 12.62
CA PRO A 200 -2.10 -13.81 13.54
C PRO A 200 -1.84 -13.42 15.01
N VAL A 201 -0.59 -13.10 15.34
CA VAL A 201 -0.17 -12.63 16.67
C VAL A 201 -0.22 -11.11 16.64
N ALA A 202 -1.15 -10.51 17.41
CA ALA A 202 -1.45 -9.09 17.34
C ALA A 202 -0.22 -8.20 17.60
N GLU A 203 0.67 -8.66 18.48
CA GLU A 203 1.91 -7.99 18.87
C GLU A 203 2.97 -7.96 17.76
N LEU A 204 2.78 -8.75 16.69
CA LEU A 204 3.65 -8.78 15.51
C LEU A 204 3.08 -7.99 14.33
N ASN A 205 1.88 -7.40 14.49
CA ASN A 205 1.33 -6.49 13.48
C ASN A 205 2.10 -5.18 13.49
N VAL A 206 2.59 -4.78 12.33
CA VAL A 206 3.30 -3.50 12.18
C VAL A 206 2.49 -2.46 11.42
N VAL A 207 1.33 -2.85 10.88
CA VAL A 207 0.31 -1.90 10.44
C VAL A 207 -0.38 -1.29 11.65
N ASP A 208 -0.27 0.02 11.78
CA ASP A 208 -0.94 0.79 12.84
C ASP A 208 -1.65 2.05 12.31
N GLY A 209 -1.74 2.21 10.98
CA GLY A 209 -2.50 3.28 10.34
C GLY A 209 -3.94 2.89 9.99
N ASP A 210 -4.78 3.89 9.73
CA ASP A 210 -6.22 3.75 9.45
C ASP A 210 -6.66 4.36 8.11
N LYS A 211 -5.72 4.83 7.28
CA LYS A 211 -5.99 5.59 6.05
C LYS A 211 -5.95 4.78 4.76
N TYR A 212 -5.82 3.46 4.82
CA TYR A 212 -5.68 2.61 3.63
C TYR A 212 -7.01 2.13 3.02
N ASN A 213 -8.14 2.33 3.70
CA ASN A 213 -9.41 1.86 3.17
C ASN A 213 -9.76 2.56 1.85
N ASP A 214 -10.13 1.78 0.84
CA ASP A 214 -10.43 2.22 -0.53
C ASP A 214 -9.29 2.98 -1.25
N VAL A 215 -8.07 2.94 -0.69
CA VAL A 215 -6.88 3.48 -1.34
C VAL A 215 -6.45 2.55 -2.47
N GLU A 216 -6.08 3.15 -3.59
CA GLU A 216 -5.54 2.44 -4.75
C GLU A 216 -4.10 1.99 -4.48
N PHE A 217 -3.96 0.83 -3.86
CA PHE A 217 -2.66 0.24 -3.53
C PHE A 217 -2.72 -1.27 -3.73
N GLU A 218 -1.88 -1.77 -4.65
CA GLU A 218 -1.84 -3.18 -5.00
C GLU A 218 -0.67 -3.92 -4.35
N ILE A 219 -0.85 -5.22 -4.12
CA ILE A 219 0.13 -6.14 -3.58
C ILE A 219 0.33 -7.25 -4.60
N HIS A 220 1.56 -7.40 -5.07
CA HIS A 220 1.92 -8.38 -6.10
C HIS A 220 2.87 -9.42 -5.51
N LEU A 221 2.47 -10.68 -5.58
CA LEU A 221 3.14 -11.79 -4.93
C LEU A 221 3.50 -12.88 -5.95
N ALA A 222 4.69 -13.46 -5.86
CA ALA A 222 5.05 -14.65 -6.61
C ALA A 222 4.52 -15.91 -5.91
N VAL A 223 3.85 -16.79 -6.67
CA VAL A 223 3.22 -18.03 -6.17
C VAL A 223 4.24 -18.99 -5.51
N ALA A 224 5.47 -19.03 -6.01
CA ALA A 224 6.53 -19.91 -5.53
C ALA A 224 7.58 -19.17 -4.68
N ASP A 225 7.27 -17.98 -4.17
CA ASP A 225 8.19 -17.24 -3.33
C ASP A 225 8.21 -17.85 -1.91
N PRO A 226 9.36 -18.36 -1.43
CA PRO A 226 9.46 -19.00 -0.13
C PRO A 226 9.24 -18.02 1.03
N VAL A 227 9.56 -16.73 0.85
CA VAL A 227 9.33 -15.68 1.86
C VAL A 227 7.84 -15.39 1.96
N VAL A 228 7.17 -15.20 0.84
CA VAL A 228 5.71 -15.00 0.80
C VAL A 228 4.99 -16.22 1.35
N SER A 229 5.38 -17.42 0.93
CA SER A 229 4.78 -18.68 1.39
C SER A 229 4.90 -18.85 2.89
N LEU A 230 6.07 -18.54 3.48
CA LEU A 230 6.34 -18.68 4.90
C LEU A 230 5.70 -17.57 5.76
N ALA A 231 5.62 -16.35 5.24
CA ALA A 231 5.00 -15.24 5.95
C ALA A 231 3.46 -15.37 5.95
N ASN A 232 2.88 -15.79 4.83
CA ASN A 232 1.44 -15.76 4.62
C ASN A 232 0.73 -17.04 5.07
N SER A 233 1.45 -18.17 5.22
CA SER A 233 0.91 -19.44 5.72
C SER A 233 0.39 -19.42 7.17
N SER A 234 0.64 -18.34 7.91
CA SER A 234 0.22 -18.19 9.30
C SER A 234 -0.94 -17.19 9.48
N SER A 235 -1.39 -16.50 8.44
CA SER A 235 -2.40 -15.44 8.54
C SER A 235 -3.80 -16.03 8.73
N GLY A 236 -4.23 -16.18 9.99
CA GLY A 236 -5.49 -16.80 10.43
C GLY A 236 -6.76 -16.13 9.90
N GLY A 237 -7.09 -16.37 8.62
CA GLY A 237 -8.37 -16.03 8.00
C GLY A 237 -8.51 -14.59 7.48
N ARG A 238 -7.48 -13.75 7.57
CA ARG A 238 -7.45 -12.42 6.93
C ARG A 238 -6.54 -12.50 5.71
N GLY A 239 -7.04 -12.10 4.54
CA GLY A 239 -6.34 -12.22 3.24
C GLY A 239 -4.83 -11.94 3.33
N HIS A 240 -4.06 -13.01 3.40
CA HIS A 240 -2.62 -13.10 3.17
C HIS A 240 -1.68 -12.19 3.98
N GLY A 241 -2.06 -11.61 5.13
CA GLY A 241 -1.11 -10.83 5.93
C GLY A 241 -0.84 -9.41 5.39
N HIS A 242 -1.69 -8.88 4.52
CA HIS A 242 -1.52 -7.59 3.84
C HIS A 242 -2.66 -6.60 4.13
N ILE A 243 -2.46 -5.32 3.78
CA ILE A 243 -3.50 -4.27 3.87
C ILE A 243 -4.58 -4.35 2.77
N GLY A 244 -4.42 -5.28 1.82
CA GLY A 244 -5.35 -5.57 0.73
C GLY A 244 -5.72 -7.06 0.68
N ASN A 245 -6.70 -7.41 -0.14
CA ASN A 245 -7.03 -8.81 -0.42
C ASN A 245 -7.44 -9.02 -1.89
N GLU A 246 -7.69 -10.28 -2.27
CA GLU A 246 -8.09 -10.65 -3.64
C GLU A 246 -9.51 -10.17 -3.99
N ASN A 247 -10.45 -10.22 -3.04
CA ASN A 247 -11.84 -9.77 -3.23
C ASN A 247 -11.94 -8.26 -3.46
N SER A 248 -11.02 -7.46 -2.91
CA SER A 248 -10.92 -6.02 -3.17
C SER A 248 -10.18 -5.70 -4.48
N GLY A 249 -9.67 -6.71 -5.17
CA GLY A 249 -8.85 -6.58 -6.37
C GLY A 249 -7.49 -5.93 -6.11
N ALA A 250 -7.02 -5.93 -4.85
CA ALA A 250 -5.74 -5.33 -4.49
C ALA A 250 -4.60 -6.35 -4.45
N VAL A 251 -4.87 -7.63 -4.19
CA VAL A 251 -3.84 -8.68 -4.16
C VAL A 251 -3.83 -9.45 -5.49
N HIS A 252 -2.63 -9.62 -6.06
CA HIS A 252 -2.40 -10.32 -7.32
C HIS A 252 -1.26 -11.32 -7.20
N TRP A 253 -1.52 -12.55 -7.64
CA TRP A 253 -0.52 -13.60 -7.71
C TRP A 253 0.05 -13.73 -9.12
N HIS A 254 1.36 -13.91 -9.19
CA HIS A 254 2.10 -14.11 -10.42
C HIS A 254 2.78 -15.47 -10.40
N GLU A 255 2.47 -16.30 -11.40
CA GLU A 255 3.26 -17.47 -11.71
C GLU A 255 4.58 -16.97 -12.29
N GLY A 256 5.64 -16.95 -11.47
CA GLY A 256 6.92 -16.37 -11.85
C GLY A 256 7.41 -16.91 -13.19
N ALA A 257 8.08 -16.07 -13.97
CA ALA A 257 8.71 -16.47 -15.23
C ALA A 257 9.79 -17.54 -14.97
N GLY A 258 9.40 -18.81 -15.02
CA GLY A 258 10.28 -19.96 -15.29
C GLY A 258 11.31 -20.38 -14.25
N VAL A 259 11.49 -19.67 -13.12
CA VAL A 259 12.42 -20.11 -12.06
C VAL A 259 11.67 -20.29 -10.75
N LEU A 260 11.35 -21.56 -10.47
CA LEU A 260 10.91 -22.03 -9.15
C LEU A 260 11.81 -21.45 -8.05
N GLY A 261 11.23 -20.72 -7.08
CA GLY A 261 11.84 -20.48 -5.77
C GLY A 261 12.63 -19.19 -5.56
N THR A 262 12.61 -18.20 -6.45
CA THR A 262 13.40 -16.96 -6.24
C THR A 262 12.57 -15.80 -5.69
N HIS A 263 12.86 -15.38 -4.46
CA HIS A 263 12.42 -14.09 -3.86
C HIS A 263 13.17 -12.91 -4.51
N GLY A 264 12.91 -12.69 -5.80
CA GLY A 264 13.61 -11.70 -6.61
C GLY A 264 12.65 -10.74 -7.28
N ILE A 265 13.03 -9.46 -7.37
CA ILE A 265 12.21 -8.45 -8.06
C ILE A 265 12.14 -8.68 -9.57
N ASP A 266 13.14 -9.35 -10.16
CA ASP A 266 13.17 -9.71 -11.59
C ASP A 266 11.97 -10.57 -12.00
N CYS A 267 11.44 -11.45 -11.13
CA CYS A 267 10.28 -12.27 -11.47
C CYS A 267 9.01 -11.42 -11.60
N MET A 268 8.90 -10.34 -10.82
CA MET A 268 7.80 -9.36 -10.93
C MET A 268 7.95 -8.50 -12.18
N VAL A 269 9.17 -8.04 -12.49
CA VAL A 269 9.45 -7.30 -13.73
C VAL A 269 9.10 -8.15 -14.96
N ALA A 270 9.45 -9.45 -14.95
CA ALA A 270 9.11 -10.36 -16.03
C ALA A 270 7.61 -10.60 -16.17
N ALA A 271 6.89 -10.74 -15.05
CA ALA A 271 5.45 -10.99 -15.06
C ALA A 271 4.61 -9.76 -15.48
N ILE A 272 5.02 -8.56 -15.04
CA ILE A 272 4.32 -7.29 -15.31
C ILE A 272 4.75 -6.69 -16.65
N GLY A 273 6.01 -6.92 -17.04
CA GLY A 273 6.65 -6.38 -18.22
C GLY A 273 7.60 -5.21 -17.92
N PRO A 274 8.67 -5.05 -18.71
CA PRO A 274 9.63 -3.96 -18.56
C PRO A 274 9.07 -2.60 -19.04
N LEU A 275 9.82 -1.52 -18.77
CA LEU A 275 9.56 -0.16 -19.27
C LEU A 275 10.06 0.09 -20.69
#